data_AF-X1FXI8-F1
#
_entry.id   AF-X1FXI8-F1
#
_cell.length_a   1.000
_cell.length_b   1.000
_cell.length_c   1.000
_cell.angle_alpha   90.00
_cell.angle_beta   90.00
_cell.angle_gamma   90.00
#
_symmetry.space_group_name_H-M   'P 1'
#
loop_
_entity.id
_entity.type
_entity.pdbx_description
1 polymer ?
#
loop_
_entity_poly.entity_id
_entity_poly.type
_entity_poly.pdbx_seq_one_letter_code
_entity_poly.pdbx_strand_id
1 'polypeptide(L)'
;EGYKYVDKLLQYSPKSEIKIYSPGMHGFYMNLKDDYGLDVTGHCIFSPSSWCDEEHKITAQRAVDGIKDSDVIAIVLHGNPSTMYMEGSELKGSEDGLYALDENGNKLPITTNAALVTAMSCTVGRINGKPSIIETELQDSDVEGVIEDSIILSFLESGALNFLAPTHVASSSIDPQETIIPQVILNGDPIGDALKTLKNNYIMNIIVNNKVFSGKPKVTDPFVNRFIEFQLRNWILFGDPEFRLRANKIEHPVCTQNVEESLTIENNNL
;
A
#
# COMPACT_ATOMS: atom_id res chain seq x y z
N GLU A 1 -10.49 -10.51 24.92
CA GLU A 1 -11.20 -10.49 23.62
C GLU A 1 -10.29 -11.15 22.58
N GLY A 2 -10.83 -11.83 21.56
CA GLY A 2 -10.00 -12.48 20.53
C GLY A 2 -9.15 -11.46 19.77
N TYR A 3 -7.99 -11.88 19.27
CA TYR A 3 -7.17 -11.02 18.41
C TYR A 3 -7.96 -10.71 17.13
N LYS A 4 -8.41 -9.45 16.96
CA LYS A 4 -9.20 -8.98 15.80
C LYS A 4 -8.58 -9.41 14.46
N TYR A 5 -7.24 -9.49 14.40
CA TYR A 5 -6.50 -10.01 13.24
C TYR A 5 -6.86 -11.46 12.90
N VAL A 6 -6.83 -12.38 13.88
CA VAL A 6 -7.07 -13.81 13.65
C VAL A 6 -8.51 -14.06 13.23
N ASP A 7 -9.46 -13.42 13.91
CA ASP A 7 -10.89 -13.54 13.57
C ASP A 7 -11.16 -13.05 12.14
N LYS A 8 -10.54 -11.93 11.73
CA LYS A 8 -10.65 -11.43 10.35
C LYS A 8 -9.97 -12.32 9.34
N LEU A 9 -8.79 -12.85 9.65
CA LEU A 9 -8.07 -13.77 8.77
C LEU A 9 -8.92 -15.02 8.48
N LEU A 10 -9.60 -15.56 9.50
CA LEU A 10 -10.47 -16.72 9.36
C LEU A 10 -11.79 -16.43 8.61
N GLN A 11 -12.28 -15.19 8.67
CA GLN A 11 -13.51 -14.77 8.02
C GLN A 11 -13.29 -14.19 6.62
N TYR A 12 -12.03 -13.91 6.26
CA TYR A 12 -11.71 -13.28 4.99
C TYR A 12 -12.09 -14.17 3.82
N SER A 13 -12.73 -13.55 2.84
CA SER A 13 -12.96 -14.15 1.52
C SER A 13 -12.54 -13.15 0.45
N PRO A 14 -11.84 -13.61 -0.60
CA PRO A 14 -11.47 -12.75 -1.71
C PRO A 14 -12.70 -12.12 -2.35
N LYS A 15 -12.65 -10.82 -2.62
CA LYS A 15 -13.80 -10.06 -3.13
C LYS A 15 -13.82 -10.02 -4.65
N SER A 16 -15.00 -9.84 -5.24
CA SER A 16 -15.16 -9.64 -6.69
C SER A 16 -14.79 -8.21 -7.12
N GLU A 17 -15.10 -7.26 -6.24
CA GLU A 17 -14.85 -5.82 -6.36
C GLU A 17 -13.99 -5.38 -5.18
N ILE A 18 -13.00 -4.54 -5.46
CA ILE A 18 -12.02 -4.06 -4.48
C ILE A 18 -12.13 -2.54 -4.42
N LYS A 19 -12.44 -2.02 -3.23
CA LYS A 19 -12.44 -0.58 -2.97
C LYS A 19 -11.07 -0.13 -2.50
N ILE A 20 -10.53 0.90 -3.13
CA ILE A 20 -9.22 1.44 -2.80
C ILE A 20 -9.38 2.83 -2.23
N TYR A 21 -8.80 3.08 -1.06
CA TYR A 21 -8.65 4.41 -0.51
C TYR A 21 -7.20 4.88 -0.60
N SER A 22 -6.97 6.06 -1.17
CA SER A 22 -5.63 6.64 -1.28
C SER A 22 -5.56 8.06 -0.69
N PRO A 23 -5.14 8.19 0.58
CA PRO A 23 -4.79 9.49 1.14
C PRO A 23 -3.39 9.89 0.69
N GLY A 24 -3.24 11.04 0.02
CA GLY A 24 -1.91 11.53 -0.30
C GLY A 24 -1.74 12.38 -1.55
N MET A 25 -0.71 12.04 -2.32
CA MET A 25 -0.28 12.76 -3.51
C MET A 25 -1.20 12.44 -4.70
N HIS A 26 -1.74 13.48 -5.34
CA HIS A 26 -2.76 13.34 -6.36
C HIS A 26 -2.38 12.50 -7.59
N GLY A 27 -1.15 12.67 -8.08
CA GLY A 27 -0.69 11.93 -9.25
C GLY A 27 -0.80 10.42 -9.05
N PHE A 28 -0.60 9.94 -7.82
CA PHE A 28 -0.65 8.52 -7.52
C PHE A 28 -2.06 7.92 -7.67
N TYR A 29 -3.08 8.54 -7.07
CA TYR A 29 -4.45 8.00 -7.18
C TYR A 29 -4.97 8.10 -8.62
N MET A 30 -4.59 9.15 -9.36
CA MET A 30 -4.98 9.32 -10.76
C MET A 30 -4.37 8.21 -11.62
N ASN A 31 -3.11 7.84 -11.40
CA ASN A 31 -2.49 6.73 -12.13
C ASN A 31 -3.23 5.41 -11.88
N LEU A 32 -3.55 5.08 -10.62
CA LEU A 32 -4.33 3.87 -10.31
C LEU A 32 -5.71 3.85 -11.00
N LYS A 33 -6.37 5.00 -11.08
CA LYS A 33 -7.69 5.12 -11.70
C LYS A 33 -7.62 5.13 -13.22
N ASP A 34 -6.81 5.99 -13.79
CA ASP A 34 -6.79 6.29 -15.22
C ASP A 34 -5.99 5.25 -16.03
N ASP A 35 -4.85 4.78 -15.50
CA ASP A 35 -4.00 3.83 -16.22
C ASP A 35 -4.46 2.38 -16.01
N TYR A 36 -5.07 2.07 -14.86
CA TYR A 36 -5.44 0.70 -14.48
C TYR A 36 -6.95 0.47 -14.32
N GLY A 37 -7.79 1.50 -14.44
CA GLY A 37 -9.24 1.37 -14.34
C GLY A 37 -9.73 0.93 -12.96
N LEU A 38 -8.97 1.20 -11.90
CA LEU A 38 -9.32 0.79 -10.53
C LEU A 38 -10.29 1.78 -9.88
N ASP A 39 -11.19 1.27 -9.04
CA ASP A 39 -12.11 2.08 -8.24
C ASP A 39 -11.37 2.64 -7.01
N VAL A 40 -10.89 3.88 -7.15
CA VAL A 40 -10.08 4.58 -6.15
C VAL A 40 -10.78 5.83 -5.67
N THR A 41 -10.98 5.92 -4.36
CA THR A 41 -11.32 7.18 -3.68
C THR A 41 -10.03 7.83 -3.19
N GLY A 42 -9.74 9.03 -3.69
CA GLY A 42 -8.53 9.78 -3.35
C GLY A 42 -8.84 11.04 -2.53
N HIS A 43 -8.02 11.33 -1.51
CA HIS A 43 -8.01 12.61 -0.82
C HIS A 43 -6.60 13.20 -0.79
N CYS A 44 -6.49 14.53 -0.82
CA CYS A 44 -5.23 15.24 -0.97
C CYS A 44 -4.77 16.00 0.29
N ILE A 45 -3.44 16.11 0.46
CA ILE A 45 -2.79 16.79 1.60
C ILE A 45 -2.30 18.21 1.27
N PHE A 46 -2.23 18.60 -0.01
CA PHE A 46 -1.60 19.86 -0.41
C PHE A 46 -2.57 20.73 -1.21
N SER A 47 -3.01 21.82 -0.59
CA SER A 47 -3.54 23.03 -1.24
C SER A 47 -2.43 24.09 -1.33
N PRO A 48 -2.28 24.88 -2.43
CA PRO A 48 -3.20 25.07 -3.53
C PRO A 48 -2.66 24.44 -4.82
N SER A 49 -3.23 23.32 -5.21
CA SER A 49 -3.20 22.84 -6.58
C SER A 49 -4.61 23.01 -7.15
N SER A 50 -4.76 23.13 -8.47
CA SER A 50 -6.07 23.30 -9.12
C SER A 50 -7.04 22.11 -8.92
N TRP A 51 -6.58 21.05 -8.26
CA TRP A 51 -7.28 19.78 -8.07
C TRP A 51 -7.50 19.42 -6.59
N CYS A 52 -6.95 20.18 -5.64
CA CYS A 52 -7.20 19.99 -4.21
C CYS A 52 -8.11 21.10 -3.69
N ASP A 53 -9.41 20.97 -4.00
CA ASP A 53 -10.44 21.82 -3.41
C ASP A 53 -10.88 21.29 -2.02
N GLU A 54 -11.76 22.03 -1.36
CA GLU A 54 -12.29 21.66 -0.04
C GLU A 54 -13.04 20.31 -0.05
N GLU A 55 -13.55 19.85 -1.19
CA GLU A 55 -14.20 18.55 -1.30
C GLU A 55 -13.19 17.39 -1.30
N HIS A 56 -12.00 17.62 -1.86
CA HIS A 56 -10.96 16.60 -1.98
C HIS A 56 -9.90 16.66 -0.88
N LYS A 57 -9.86 17.73 -0.07
CA LYS A 57 -8.94 17.87 1.06
C LYS A 57 -9.13 16.75 2.07
N ILE A 58 -8.03 16.13 2.52
CA ILE A 58 -8.09 15.13 3.57
C ILE A 58 -8.40 15.77 4.93
N THR A 59 -9.42 15.25 5.61
CA THR A 59 -9.75 15.59 7.01
C THR A 59 -9.66 14.34 7.87
N ALA A 60 -9.58 14.50 9.20
CA ALA A 60 -9.55 13.36 10.13
C ALA A 60 -10.75 12.42 9.90
N GLN A 61 -11.96 12.97 9.77
CA GLN A 61 -13.17 12.17 9.53
C GLN A 61 -13.14 11.45 8.18
N ARG A 62 -12.73 12.14 7.10
CA ARG A 62 -12.58 11.51 5.77
C ARG A 62 -11.54 10.38 5.77
N ALA A 63 -10.45 10.54 6.54
CA ALA A 63 -9.47 9.48 6.71
C ALA A 63 -10.06 8.28 7.46
N VAL A 64 -10.81 8.51 8.53
CA VAL A 64 -11.53 7.46 9.29
C VAL A 64 -12.49 6.70 8.37
N ASP A 65 -13.35 7.42 7.64
CA ASP A 65 -14.36 6.84 6.77
C ASP A 65 -13.71 6.05 5.60
N GLY A 66 -12.72 6.65 4.93
CA GLY A 66 -11.99 6.01 3.85
C GLY A 66 -11.25 4.73 4.27
N ILE A 67 -10.58 4.75 5.44
CA ILE A 67 -9.85 3.58 5.97
C ILE A 67 -10.81 2.46 6.39
N LYS A 68 -11.98 2.82 6.92
CA LYS A 68 -12.98 1.86 7.40
C LYS A 68 -13.66 1.10 6.26
N ASP A 69 -13.98 1.80 5.18
CA ASP A 69 -14.84 1.29 4.11
C ASP A 69 -14.07 0.68 2.91
N SER A 70 -12.73 0.59 3.02
CA SER A 70 -11.86 0.15 1.93
C SER A 70 -11.20 -1.20 2.18
N ASP A 71 -10.95 -1.91 1.08
CA ASP A 71 -10.28 -3.21 1.04
C ASP A 71 -8.76 -3.06 0.91
N VAL A 72 -8.35 -2.01 0.19
CA VAL A 72 -6.97 -1.62 0.02
C VAL A 72 -6.81 -0.17 0.44
N ILE A 73 -5.76 0.11 1.19
CA ILE A 73 -5.40 1.47 1.61
C ILE A 73 -4.01 1.77 1.06
N ALA A 74 -3.91 2.76 0.19
CA ALA A 74 -2.70 3.16 -0.51
C ALA A 74 -2.25 4.56 -0.06
N ILE A 75 -1.47 4.60 1.03
CA ILE A 75 -1.08 5.82 1.73
C ILE A 75 0.17 6.42 1.09
N VAL A 76 0.12 7.70 0.76
CA VAL A 76 1.27 8.49 0.31
C VAL A 76 1.36 9.75 1.16
N LEU A 77 1.97 9.64 2.33
CA LEU A 77 2.07 10.70 3.35
C LEU A 77 3.51 10.80 3.85
N HIS A 78 3.90 11.95 4.42
CA HIS A 78 5.07 11.98 5.28
C HIS A 78 4.75 11.30 6.62
N GLY A 79 5.77 10.77 7.28
CA GLY A 79 5.57 10.10 8.56
C GLY A 79 6.85 9.68 9.24
N ASN A 80 6.66 9.08 10.39
CA ASN A 80 7.65 8.46 11.26
C ASN A 80 7.05 7.13 11.78
N PRO A 81 7.77 6.32 12.57
CA PRO A 81 7.29 5.01 12.97
C PRO A 81 5.93 4.97 13.70
N SER A 82 5.49 6.06 14.33
CA SER A 82 4.21 6.13 15.07
C SER A 82 3.16 7.03 14.43
N THR A 83 3.54 7.88 13.47
CA THR A 83 2.67 8.95 12.97
C THR A 83 2.80 9.13 11.47
N MET A 84 1.67 9.28 10.77
CA MET A 84 1.61 9.83 9.42
C MET A 84 0.91 11.20 9.45
N TYR A 85 1.52 12.17 8.79
CA TYR A 85 1.11 13.56 8.85
C TYR A 85 0.12 13.89 7.72
N MET A 86 -0.98 14.53 8.09
CA MET A 86 -2.00 15.06 7.19
C MET A 86 -2.13 16.58 7.42
N GLU A 87 -2.71 17.32 6.48
CA GLU A 87 -2.90 18.75 6.67
C GLU A 87 -3.93 19.01 7.78
N GLY A 88 -3.51 19.59 8.90
CA GLY A 88 -4.39 19.85 10.06
C GLY A 88 -4.83 18.60 10.82
N SER A 89 -4.19 17.44 10.60
CA SER A 89 -4.56 16.17 11.22
C SER A 89 -3.38 15.17 11.24
N GLU A 90 -3.46 14.12 12.03
CA GLU A 90 -2.45 13.06 12.11
C GLU A 90 -3.13 11.68 12.14
N LEU A 91 -2.60 10.69 11.42
CA LEU A 91 -2.89 9.28 11.68
C LEU A 91 -1.82 8.75 12.63
N LYS A 92 -2.23 8.16 13.75
CA LYS A 92 -1.30 7.73 14.80
C LYS A 92 -1.55 6.32 15.27
N GLY A 93 -0.45 5.62 15.51
CA GLY A 93 -0.45 4.43 16.32
C GLY A 93 -0.55 4.76 17.82
N SER A 94 -1.04 3.78 18.56
CA SER A 94 -1.00 3.72 20.03
C SER A 94 -1.20 2.28 20.49
N GLU A 95 -0.94 2.03 21.78
CA GLU A 95 -1.29 0.78 22.47
C GLU A 95 -2.77 0.38 22.32
N ASP A 96 -3.68 1.34 22.13
CA ASP A 96 -5.12 1.08 21.96
C ASP A 96 -5.53 0.89 20.48
N GLY A 97 -4.57 0.90 19.55
CA GLY A 97 -4.78 0.79 18.11
C GLY A 97 -4.65 2.11 17.36
N LEU A 98 -5.28 2.19 16.19
CA LEU A 98 -5.15 3.28 15.22
C LEU A 98 -6.19 4.38 15.46
N TYR A 99 -5.79 5.64 15.36
CA TYR A 99 -6.72 6.78 15.40
C TYR A 99 -6.26 7.93 14.50
N ALA A 100 -7.21 8.78 14.12
CA ALA A 100 -6.93 10.10 13.56
C ALA A 100 -7.06 11.18 14.65
N LEU A 101 -6.18 12.17 14.66
CA LEU A 101 -6.34 13.40 15.43
C LEU A 101 -6.96 14.48 14.57
N ASP A 102 -8.10 15.03 14.98
CA ASP A 102 -8.65 16.22 14.32
C ASP A 102 -7.88 17.50 14.70
N GLU A 103 -8.22 18.61 14.05
CA GLU A 103 -7.61 19.94 14.28
C GLU A 103 -7.82 20.47 15.71
N ASN A 104 -8.78 19.91 16.46
CA ASN A 104 -9.07 20.25 17.85
C ASN A 104 -8.36 19.31 18.85
N GLY A 105 -7.60 18.33 18.35
CA GLY A 105 -6.91 17.32 19.16
C GLY A 105 -7.81 16.18 19.63
N ASN A 106 -9.02 16.03 19.10
CA ASN A 106 -9.87 14.88 19.42
C ASN A 106 -9.35 13.62 18.71
N LYS A 107 -9.36 12.50 19.44
CA LYS A 107 -9.02 11.18 18.91
C LYS A 107 -10.26 10.54 18.28
N LEU A 108 -10.18 10.24 16.99
CA LEU A 108 -11.18 9.48 16.25
C LEU A 108 -10.66 8.05 16.05
N PRO A 109 -11.14 7.05 16.81
CA PRO A 109 -10.65 5.68 16.69
C PRO A 109 -10.99 5.07 15.34
N ILE A 110 -10.07 4.30 14.79
CA ILE A 110 -10.20 3.68 13.48
C ILE A 110 -10.25 2.16 13.64
N THR A 111 -11.20 1.55 12.93
CA THR A 111 -11.20 0.12 12.67
C THR A 111 -11.16 -0.05 11.15
N THR A 112 -10.44 -1.06 10.67
CA THR A 112 -10.29 -1.27 9.22
C THR A 112 -10.46 -2.73 8.88
N ASN A 113 -11.09 -3.01 7.74
CA ASN A 113 -11.17 -4.35 7.15
C ASN A 113 -10.23 -4.51 5.96
N ALA A 114 -9.23 -3.63 5.84
CA ALA A 114 -8.30 -3.65 4.74
C ALA A 114 -7.53 -4.97 4.70
N ALA A 115 -7.61 -5.63 3.55
CA ALA A 115 -6.84 -6.82 3.26
C ALA A 115 -5.38 -6.47 2.95
N LEU A 116 -5.12 -5.27 2.42
CA LEU A 116 -3.78 -4.73 2.18
C LEU A 116 -3.72 -3.24 2.49
N VAL A 117 -2.72 -2.85 3.28
CA VAL A 117 -2.29 -1.47 3.42
C VAL A 117 -0.90 -1.34 2.81
N THR A 118 -0.71 -0.39 1.91
CA THR A 118 0.61 0.01 1.42
C THR A 118 0.87 1.43 1.87
N ALA A 119 2.03 1.71 2.46
CA ALA A 119 2.36 3.05 2.94
C ALA A 119 3.71 3.52 2.39
N MET A 120 3.65 4.43 1.42
CA MET A 120 4.78 5.24 0.98
C MET A 120 4.92 6.40 1.95
N SER A 121 5.50 6.08 3.11
CA SER A 121 5.76 7.02 4.20
C SER A 121 7.05 6.63 4.91
N CYS A 122 7.84 7.63 5.29
CA CYS A 122 9.17 7.39 5.85
C CYS A 122 9.10 6.56 7.13
N THR A 123 9.90 5.49 7.19
CA THR A 123 10.18 4.69 8.41
C THR A 123 8.98 4.03 9.09
N VAL A 124 7.77 4.15 8.55
CA VAL A 124 6.56 3.54 9.13
C VAL A 124 6.67 2.02 9.20
N GLY A 125 7.53 1.40 8.37
CA GLY A 125 7.96 0.00 8.42
C GLY A 125 8.61 -0.48 9.73
N ARG A 126 9.00 0.43 10.63
CA ARG A 126 9.79 0.09 11.82
C ARG A 126 8.92 -0.32 13.00
N ILE A 127 9.28 -1.46 13.60
CA ILE A 127 8.79 -1.91 14.91
C ILE A 127 9.85 -1.75 16.01
N ASN A 128 11.11 -1.58 15.62
CA ASN A 128 12.23 -1.34 16.53
C ASN A 128 12.99 -0.09 16.05
N GLY A 129 13.40 0.73 17.02
CA GLY A 129 14.35 1.82 16.85
C GLY A 129 15.77 1.32 16.60
N LYS A 130 16.73 2.26 16.56
CA LYS A 130 18.16 2.01 16.36
C LYS A 130 18.74 0.88 17.25
N PRO A 131 19.86 0.25 16.82
CA PRO A 131 20.82 0.79 15.88
C PRO A 131 20.96 -0.12 14.65
N SER A 132 20.10 0.00 13.64
CA SER A 132 20.49 -0.57 12.36
C SER A 132 21.55 0.35 11.75
N ILE A 133 22.82 0.01 11.97
CA ILE A 133 23.98 0.58 11.28
C ILE A 133 23.75 0.39 9.80
N ILE A 134 23.18 1.41 9.16
CA ILE A 134 23.21 1.57 7.73
C ILE A 134 23.97 2.86 7.52
N GLU A 135 25.10 2.73 6.82
CA GLU A 135 26.02 3.76 6.34
C GLU A 135 25.32 4.71 5.32
N THR A 136 24.17 5.25 5.68
CA THR A 136 23.59 6.36 4.96
C THR A 136 23.82 7.58 5.81
N GLU A 137 24.54 8.56 5.26
CA GLU A 137 24.71 9.93 5.79
C GLU A 137 23.37 10.67 6.02
N LEU A 138 22.24 9.99 5.80
CA LEU A 138 20.89 10.41 6.12
C LEU A 138 20.61 10.05 7.58
N GLN A 139 20.78 11.02 8.47
CA GLN A 139 20.53 10.90 9.90
C GLN A 139 19.07 10.52 10.16
N ASP A 140 18.84 9.24 10.40
CA ASP A 140 17.57 8.69 10.84
C ASP A 140 17.65 8.55 12.37
N SER A 141 17.52 9.67 13.08
CA SER A 141 17.82 9.79 14.51
C SER A 141 16.54 9.89 15.35
N ASP A 142 16.48 9.12 16.44
CA ASP A 142 15.93 9.50 17.77
C ASP A 142 15.06 8.45 18.47
N VAL A 143 14.84 7.26 17.89
CA VAL A 143 14.10 6.18 18.57
C VAL A 143 15.00 4.97 18.78
N GLU A 144 15.14 4.51 20.03
CA GLU A 144 15.86 3.30 20.46
C GLU A 144 14.87 2.33 21.13
N GLY A 145 15.10 1.01 21.00
CA GLY A 145 14.23 -0.01 21.61
C GLY A 145 12.97 -0.33 20.79
N VAL A 146 12.02 -1.02 21.41
CA VAL A 146 10.72 -1.37 20.79
C VAL A 146 9.90 -0.10 20.60
N ILE A 147 9.24 0.03 19.45
CA ILE A 147 8.34 1.14 19.15
C ILE A 147 6.93 0.71 19.53
N GLU A 148 6.53 0.95 20.77
CA GLU A 148 5.23 0.53 21.31
C GLU A 148 4.06 1.16 20.52
N ASP A 149 4.16 2.44 20.17
CA ASP A 149 3.15 3.14 19.36
C ASP A 149 3.36 2.94 17.84
N SER A 150 3.91 1.81 17.41
CA SER A 150 4.17 1.56 15.99
C SER A 150 2.89 1.61 15.18
N ILE A 151 2.85 2.49 14.17
CA ILE A 151 1.66 2.66 13.34
C ILE A 151 1.29 1.37 12.60
N ILE A 152 2.27 0.52 12.26
CA ILE A 152 2.00 -0.79 11.63
C ILE A 152 1.27 -1.70 12.59
N LEU A 153 1.76 -1.83 13.82
CA LEU A 153 1.11 -2.66 14.83
C LEU A 153 -0.32 -2.18 15.06
N SER A 154 -0.52 -0.87 15.19
CA SER A 154 -1.84 -0.29 15.35
C SER A 154 -2.78 -0.55 14.17
N PHE A 155 -2.29 -0.55 12.92
CA PHE A 155 -3.11 -0.95 11.76
C PHE A 155 -3.51 -2.43 11.82
N LEU A 156 -2.57 -3.32 12.17
CA LEU A 156 -2.83 -4.76 12.31
C LEU A 156 -3.83 -5.05 13.45
N GLU A 157 -3.68 -4.38 14.59
CA GLU A 157 -4.59 -4.47 15.74
C GLU A 157 -5.98 -3.90 15.43
N SER A 158 -6.03 -2.88 14.59
CA SER A 158 -7.30 -2.31 14.08
C SER A 158 -7.96 -3.19 13.01
N GLY A 159 -7.25 -4.22 12.55
CA GLY A 159 -7.75 -5.33 11.75
C GLY A 159 -7.31 -5.34 10.30
N ALA A 160 -6.25 -4.62 9.94
CA ALA A 160 -5.59 -4.83 8.65
C ALA A 160 -4.95 -6.23 8.60
N LEU A 161 -5.05 -6.91 7.47
CA LEU A 161 -4.49 -8.26 7.31
C LEU A 161 -3.05 -8.25 6.80
N ASN A 162 -2.70 -7.27 5.97
CA ASN A 162 -1.36 -7.12 5.42
C ASN A 162 -0.96 -5.65 5.43
N PHE A 163 0.29 -5.37 5.76
CA PHE A 163 0.86 -4.03 5.75
C PHE A 163 2.24 -4.03 5.08
N LEU A 164 2.40 -3.22 4.03
CA LEU A 164 3.63 -3.09 3.27
C LEU A 164 4.19 -1.68 3.41
N ALA A 165 5.41 -1.55 3.93
CA ALA A 165 6.03 -0.26 4.16
C ALA A 165 7.56 -0.28 4.20
N PRO A 166 8.21 0.89 4.02
CA PRO A 166 9.65 1.02 4.14
C PRO A 166 10.10 1.17 5.60
N THR A 167 11.19 0.51 5.97
CA THR A 167 11.88 0.66 7.26
C THR A 167 12.86 1.83 7.30
N HIS A 168 12.77 2.76 6.35
CA HIS A 168 13.75 3.82 6.10
C HIS A 168 13.05 5.03 5.46
N VAL A 169 13.80 6.11 5.23
CA VAL A 169 13.29 7.28 4.51
C VAL A 169 12.86 6.88 3.10
N ALA A 170 11.56 6.94 2.84
CA ALA A 170 10.97 6.52 1.57
C ALA A 170 11.39 7.48 0.45
N SER A 171 11.81 6.94 -0.69
CA SER A 171 12.09 7.72 -1.90
C SER A 171 10.90 7.72 -2.84
N SER A 172 10.44 8.90 -3.26
CA SER A 172 9.43 9.05 -4.31
C SER A 172 9.88 8.56 -5.69
N SER A 173 11.16 8.20 -5.85
CA SER A 173 11.65 7.58 -7.09
C SER A 173 11.28 6.10 -7.20
N ILE A 174 10.77 5.50 -6.12
CA ILE A 174 10.31 4.12 -6.08
C ILE A 174 8.90 4.15 -5.51
N ASP A 175 7.93 3.81 -6.34
CA ASP A 175 6.55 3.69 -5.91
C ASP A 175 6.10 2.23 -6.04
N PRO A 176 6.23 1.43 -4.96
CA PRO A 176 5.78 0.04 -4.96
C PRO A 176 4.29 -0.09 -5.21
N GLN A 177 3.51 0.93 -4.84
CA GLN A 177 2.05 0.84 -4.84
C GLN A 177 1.53 0.82 -6.28
N GLU A 178 2.16 1.55 -7.21
CA GLU A 178 1.82 1.54 -8.65
C GLU A 178 2.05 0.19 -9.33
N THR A 179 2.90 -0.68 -8.76
CA THR A 179 3.14 -2.03 -9.31
C THR A 179 2.37 -3.09 -8.56
N ILE A 180 2.38 -3.03 -7.23
CA ILE A 180 1.83 -4.09 -6.39
C ILE A 180 0.32 -4.08 -6.46
N ILE A 181 -0.33 -2.92 -6.29
CA ILE A 181 -1.79 -2.82 -6.24
C ILE A 181 -2.43 -3.34 -7.55
N PRO A 182 -1.98 -2.93 -8.75
CA PRO A 182 -2.53 -3.49 -9.98
C PRO A 182 -2.28 -4.99 -10.12
N GLN A 183 -1.11 -5.51 -9.75
CA GLN A 183 -0.84 -6.95 -9.85
C GLN A 183 -1.75 -7.78 -8.93
N VAL A 184 -1.91 -7.39 -7.68
CA VAL A 184 -2.73 -8.16 -6.73
C VAL A 184 -4.23 -8.05 -7.02
N ILE A 185 -4.70 -6.95 -7.63
CA ILE A 185 -6.13 -6.74 -7.93
C ILE A 185 -6.51 -7.23 -9.34
N LEU A 186 -5.73 -6.87 -10.35
CA LEU A 186 -6.05 -7.17 -11.76
C LEU A 186 -5.64 -8.60 -12.12
N ASN A 187 -4.43 -9.02 -11.76
CA ASN A 187 -3.96 -10.37 -12.04
C ASN A 187 -4.42 -11.38 -10.97
N GLY A 188 -4.77 -10.90 -9.77
CA GLY A 188 -5.12 -11.75 -8.64
C GLY A 188 -3.89 -12.44 -8.02
N ASP A 189 -2.69 -11.93 -8.28
CA ASP A 189 -1.44 -12.50 -7.78
C ASP A 189 -1.38 -12.40 -6.24
N PRO A 190 -0.72 -13.36 -5.55
CA PRO A 190 -0.39 -13.19 -4.14
C PRO A 190 0.45 -11.94 -3.90
N ILE A 191 0.29 -11.30 -2.73
CA ILE A 191 1.04 -10.08 -2.38
C ILE A 191 2.56 -10.31 -2.47
N GLY A 192 3.04 -11.47 -2.03
CA GLY A 192 4.45 -11.85 -2.08
C GLY A 192 4.99 -11.95 -3.50
N ASP A 193 4.21 -12.51 -4.42
CA ASP A 193 4.58 -12.60 -5.84
C ASP A 193 4.60 -11.21 -6.49
N ALA A 194 3.63 -10.35 -6.19
CA ALA A 194 3.62 -8.96 -6.65
C ALA A 194 4.86 -8.19 -6.14
N LEU A 195 5.23 -8.37 -4.88
CA LEU A 195 6.43 -7.76 -4.29
C LEU A 195 7.72 -8.30 -4.93
N LYS A 196 7.77 -9.61 -5.23
CA LYS A 196 8.89 -10.23 -5.94
C LYS A 196 9.00 -9.70 -7.36
N THR A 197 7.89 -9.55 -8.07
CA THR A 197 7.86 -8.98 -9.42
C THR A 197 8.32 -7.53 -9.42
N LEU A 198 7.87 -6.71 -8.47
CA LEU A 198 8.39 -5.35 -8.28
C LEU A 198 9.91 -5.37 -8.12
N LYS A 199 10.44 -6.14 -7.15
CA LYS A 199 11.88 -6.19 -6.87
C LYS A 199 12.67 -6.67 -8.09
N ASN A 200 12.19 -7.68 -8.80
CA ASN A 200 12.81 -8.20 -10.02
C ASN A 200 12.78 -7.18 -11.17
N ASN A 201 11.65 -6.53 -11.43
CA ASN A 201 11.53 -5.54 -12.49
C ASN A 201 12.47 -4.36 -12.27
N TYR A 202 12.59 -3.88 -11.03
CA TYR A 202 13.51 -2.81 -10.71
C TYR A 202 14.98 -3.25 -10.81
N ILE A 203 15.33 -4.43 -10.32
CA ILE A 203 16.68 -5.01 -10.50
C ILE A 203 17.00 -5.13 -12.00
N MET A 204 16.10 -5.68 -12.80
CA MET A 204 16.32 -5.84 -14.24
C MET A 204 16.39 -4.50 -14.97
N ASN A 205 15.55 -3.53 -14.64
CA ASN A 205 15.56 -2.23 -15.32
C ASN A 205 16.77 -1.36 -14.97
N ILE A 206 17.19 -1.38 -13.71
CA ILE A 206 18.28 -0.55 -13.21
C ILE A 206 19.64 -1.23 -13.43
N ILE A 207 19.78 -2.51 -13.07
CA ILE A 207 21.07 -3.22 -13.12
C ILE A 207 21.34 -3.77 -14.52
N VAL A 208 20.34 -4.35 -15.18
CA VAL A 208 20.54 -5.02 -16.48
C VAL A 208 20.31 -4.07 -17.65
N ASN A 209 19.23 -3.30 -17.64
CA ASN A 209 18.84 -2.45 -18.77
C ASN A 209 19.32 -1.00 -18.68
N ASN A 210 19.91 -0.59 -17.55
CA ASN A 210 20.51 0.74 -17.37
C ASN A 210 19.53 1.90 -17.62
N LYS A 211 18.25 1.71 -17.29
CA LYS A 211 17.15 2.70 -17.45
C LYS A 211 16.50 2.98 -16.11
N VAL A 212 16.35 4.26 -15.75
CA VAL A 212 15.45 4.69 -14.67
C VAL A 212 14.05 4.86 -15.26
N PHE A 213 13.03 4.42 -14.52
CA PHE A 213 11.63 4.72 -14.84
C PHE A 213 11.47 6.25 -14.93
N SER A 214 11.08 6.75 -16.12
CA SER A 214 10.88 8.15 -16.56
C SER A 214 11.64 8.55 -17.86
N GLY A 215 12.34 7.63 -18.53
CA GLY A 215 12.96 7.94 -19.84
C GLY A 215 14.12 8.94 -19.78
N LYS A 216 14.64 9.23 -18.57
CA LYS A 216 15.82 10.08 -18.36
C LYS A 216 17.11 9.26 -18.56
N PRO A 217 18.16 9.85 -19.18
CA PRO A 217 19.40 9.14 -19.45
C PRO A 217 20.13 8.77 -18.16
N LYS A 218 20.82 7.62 -18.22
CA LYS A 218 21.73 6.98 -17.26
C LYS A 218 21.93 7.70 -15.92
N VAL A 219 21.75 6.92 -14.85
CA VAL A 219 22.58 7.11 -13.66
C VAL A 219 23.76 6.14 -13.77
N THR A 220 24.91 6.63 -14.20
CA THR A 220 26.20 5.91 -14.10
C THR A 220 26.77 5.92 -12.68
N ASP A 221 26.03 6.48 -11.72
CA ASP A 221 26.48 6.65 -10.34
C ASP A 221 26.20 5.39 -9.52
N PRO A 222 27.23 4.65 -9.07
CA PRO A 222 27.08 3.50 -8.19
C PRO A 222 26.32 3.83 -6.89
N PHE A 223 26.34 5.09 -6.44
CA PHE A 223 25.62 5.54 -5.25
C PHE A 223 24.10 5.40 -5.43
N VAL A 224 23.55 5.82 -6.57
CA VAL A 224 22.10 5.78 -6.81
C VAL A 224 21.61 4.35 -6.99
N ASN A 225 22.40 3.47 -7.63
CA ASN A 225 22.05 2.05 -7.73
C ASN A 225 22.00 1.38 -6.35
N ARG A 226 22.99 1.64 -5.49
CA ARG A 226 23.00 1.16 -4.09
C ARG A 226 21.84 1.74 -3.30
N PHE A 227 21.49 3.01 -3.50
CA PHE A 227 20.36 3.64 -2.85
C PHE A 227 19.04 2.99 -3.25
N ILE A 228 18.81 2.71 -4.54
CA ILE A 228 17.58 2.05 -4.99
C ILE A 228 17.51 0.59 -4.50
N GLU A 229 18.61 -0.16 -4.58
CA GLU A 229 18.70 -1.51 -4.04
C GLU A 229 18.42 -1.53 -2.53
N PHE A 230 18.98 -0.57 -1.81
CA PHE A 230 18.70 -0.35 -0.39
C PHE A 230 17.21 -0.11 -0.16
N GLN A 231 16.60 0.79 -0.93
CA GLN A 231 15.18 1.09 -0.78
C GLN A 231 14.33 -0.17 -0.98
N LEU A 232 14.50 -0.88 -2.11
CA LEU A 232 13.72 -2.09 -2.44
C LEU A 232 13.87 -3.22 -1.41
N ARG A 233 15.08 -3.42 -0.88
CA ARG A 233 15.33 -4.43 0.16
C ARG A 233 14.58 -4.12 1.45
N ASN A 234 14.44 -2.84 1.76
CA ASN A 234 13.91 -2.36 3.02
C ASN A 234 12.41 -2.00 2.97
N TRP A 235 11.71 -2.41 1.91
CA TRP A 235 10.25 -2.55 1.92
C TRP A 235 9.87 -3.93 2.46
N ILE A 236 9.16 -3.93 3.58
CA ILE A 236 8.80 -5.12 4.36
C ILE A 236 7.29 -5.30 4.35
N LEU A 237 6.87 -6.55 4.13
CA LEU A 237 5.50 -6.99 4.28
C LEU A 237 5.32 -7.60 5.68
N PHE A 238 4.35 -7.08 6.43
CA PHE A 238 3.80 -7.68 7.63
C PHE A 238 2.47 -8.33 7.28
N GLY A 239 2.36 -9.64 7.41
CA GLY A 239 1.19 -10.41 6.98
C GLY A 239 1.59 -11.69 6.25
N ASP A 240 0.68 -12.22 5.45
CA ASP A 240 0.86 -13.46 4.70
C ASP A 240 1.24 -13.15 3.23
N PRO A 241 2.43 -13.55 2.75
CA PRO A 241 2.83 -13.33 1.36
C PRO A 241 1.97 -14.10 0.35
N GLU A 242 1.31 -15.19 0.76
CA GLU A 242 0.43 -15.98 -0.12
C GLU A 242 -1.00 -15.42 -0.18
N PHE A 243 -1.27 -14.34 0.57
CA PHE A 243 -2.58 -13.73 0.65
C PHE A 243 -3.02 -13.15 -0.69
N ARG A 244 -4.27 -13.43 -1.09
CA ARG A 244 -4.88 -12.95 -2.34
C ARG A 244 -6.04 -12.02 -2.05
N LEU A 245 -6.05 -10.86 -2.70
CA LEU A 245 -7.12 -9.87 -2.53
C LEU A 245 -8.38 -10.22 -3.30
N ARG A 246 -8.20 -10.86 -4.46
CA ARG A 246 -9.27 -11.18 -5.40
C ARG A 246 -9.32 -12.67 -5.61
N ALA A 247 -10.53 -13.20 -5.79
CA ALA A 247 -10.67 -14.55 -6.30
C ALA A 247 -10.05 -14.57 -7.69
N ASN A 248 -9.17 -15.52 -7.97
CA ASN A 248 -8.64 -15.70 -9.32
C ASN A 248 -9.84 -15.76 -10.27
N LYS A 249 -9.92 -14.84 -11.23
CA LYS A 249 -10.60 -15.19 -12.47
C LYS A 249 -9.77 -16.34 -13.02
N ILE A 250 -10.28 -17.55 -12.93
CA ILE A 250 -9.73 -18.65 -13.72
C ILE A 250 -10.01 -18.27 -15.17
N GLU A 251 -9.13 -17.50 -15.79
CA GLU A 251 -9.05 -17.39 -17.23
C GLU A 251 -8.38 -18.69 -17.72
N HIS A 252 -9.13 -19.78 -17.67
CA HIS A 252 -8.90 -20.90 -18.58
C HIS A 252 -9.81 -20.68 -19.78
N PRO A 253 -9.35 -19.94 -20.82
CA PRO A 253 -10.09 -19.86 -22.08
C PRO A 253 -10.37 -21.26 -22.67
N VAL A 254 -9.54 -22.25 -22.33
CA VAL A 254 -9.70 -23.65 -22.75
C VAL A 254 -10.90 -24.34 -22.09
N CYS A 255 -11.29 -23.97 -20.87
CA CYS A 255 -12.46 -24.56 -20.21
C CYS A 255 -13.76 -23.84 -20.59
N THR A 256 -13.74 -22.51 -20.77
CA THR A 256 -14.93 -21.75 -21.16
C THR A 256 -15.30 -21.91 -22.63
N GLN A 257 -14.33 -22.01 -23.56
CA GLN A 257 -14.64 -22.30 -24.97
C GLN A 257 -15.32 -23.67 -25.14
N ASN A 258 -14.85 -24.70 -24.43
CA ASN A 258 -15.46 -26.02 -24.51
C ASN A 258 -16.89 -26.07 -23.94
N VAL A 259 -17.21 -25.25 -22.94
CA VAL A 259 -18.57 -25.17 -22.38
C VAL A 259 -19.51 -24.40 -23.31
N GLU A 260 -19.08 -23.29 -23.89
CA GLU A 260 -19.89 -22.52 -24.84
C GLU A 260 -20.13 -23.27 -26.17
N GLU A 261 -19.12 -23.98 -26.69
CA GLU A 261 -19.27 -24.85 -27.86
C GLU A 261 -20.20 -26.04 -27.57
N SER A 262 -20.13 -26.64 -26.38
CA SER A 262 -21.05 -27.72 -25.99
C SER A 262 -22.50 -27.25 -25.91
N LEU A 263 -22.74 -26.05 -25.37
CA LEU A 263 -24.08 -25.46 -25.23
C LEU A 263 -24.67 -24.96 -26.56
N THR A 264 -23.83 -24.63 -27.55
CA THR A 264 -24.30 -24.31 -28.91
C THR A 264 -24.59 -25.54 -29.76
N ILE A 265 -23.93 -26.69 -29.49
CA ILE A 265 -24.21 -27.95 -30.17
C ILE A 265 -25.53 -28.58 -29.69
N GLU A 266 -25.88 -28.47 -28.41
CA GLU A 266 -27.16 -28.99 -27.89
C GLU A 266 -28.37 -28.17 -28.34
N ASN A 267 -28.25 -26.85 -28.49
CA ASN A 267 -29.35 -25.98 -28.93
C ASN A 267 -29.61 -25.99 -30.45
N ASN A 268 -28.67 -26.52 -31.25
CA ASN A 268 -28.85 -26.67 -32.71
C ASN A 268 -29.35 -28.08 -33.11
N ASN A 269 -29.57 -28.98 -32.14
CA ASN A 269 -30.09 -30.33 -32.37
C ASN A 269 -31.45 -30.58 -31.68
N LEU A 270 -32.17 -29.51 -31.31
CA LEU A 270 -33.56 -29.53 -30.83
C LEU A 270 -34.50 -28.84 -31.82
#